data_AF-A0A7S3IGJ5-F1
#
_entry.id   AF-A0A7S3IGJ5-F1
#
_cell.length_a   1.000
_cell.length_b   1.000
_cell.length_c   1.000
_cell.angle_alpha   90.00
_cell.angle_beta   90.00
_cell.angle_gamma   90.00
#
_symmetry.space_group_name_H-M   'P 1'
#
loop_
_entity.id
_entity.type
_entity.pdbx_description
1 polymer ?
#
loop_
_entity_poly.entity_id
_entity_poly.type
_entity_poly.pdbx_seq_one_letter_code
_entity_poly.pdbx_strand_id
1 'polypeptide(L)'
;MMLGSLISQLIRFFLTIGVFFLLFLFIGVFLTMELQYEQHGIYEMFLALYNSMMGNPRFEEYKIPLGQAYIATHMFVFKIFLMSFLASNFLNRYQNLSKTLDAVKRFSIIKLKNSISFDSLIGGVTVTFYPINILMFPFMVPTLLLKSSRFSDFVLKLQ
;
A
#
# COMPACT_ATOMS: atom_id res chain seq x y z
N MET A 1 -0.91 -11.75 -0.71
CA MET A 1 -2.06 -11.01 -0.12
C MET A 1 -1.67 -9.65 0.46
N MET A 2 -0.65 -9.55 1.33
CA MET A 2 -0.17 -8.28 1.91
C MET A 2 0.20 -7.24 0.83
N LEU A 3 1.02 -7.65 -0.14
CA LEU A 3 1.40 -6.82 -1.28
C LEU A 3 0.17 -6.34 -2.06
N GLY A 4 -0.80 -7.22 -2.30
CA GLY A 4 -2.04 -6.87 -3.03
C GLY A 4 -2.91 -5.86 -2.28
N SER A 5 -2.99 -5.95 -0.95
CA SER A 5 -3.70 -4.95 -0.14
C SER A 5 -2.98 -3.61 -0.14
N LEU A 6 -1.64 -3.61 -0.05
CA LEU A 6 -0.84 -2.39 -0.14
C LEU A 6 -0.94 -1.75 -1.52
N ILE A 7 -0.82 -2.55 -2.59
CA ILE A 7 -0.99 -2.11 -3.98
C ILE A 7 -2.40 -1.53 -4.20
N SER A 8 -3.45 -2.20 -3.71
CA SER A 8 -4.82 -1.71 -3.84
C SER A 8 -5.02 -0.36 -3.14
N GLN A 9 -4.48 -0.19 -1.93
CA GLN A 9 -4.54 1.10 -1.24
C GLN A 9 -3.70 2.18 -1.91
N LEU A 10 -2.52 1.82 -2.44
CA LEU A 10 -1.66 2.72 -3.19
C LEU A 10 -2.35 3.17 -4.49
N ILE A 11 -3.02 2.27 -5.20
CA ILE A 11 -3.82 2.59 -6.40
C ILE A 11 -4.97 3.53 -6.04
N ARG A 12 -5.75 3.23 -4.99
CA ARG A 12 -6.84 4.12 -4.55
C ARG A 12 -6.34 5.52 -4.24
N PHE A 13 -5.18 5.60 -3.59
CA PHE A 13 -4.52 6.84 -3.24
C PHE A 13 -4.02 7.61 -4.48
N PHE A 14 -3.36 6.95 -5.41
CA PHE A 14 -2.99 7.54 -6.71
C PHE A 14 -4.21 7.93 -7.53
N LEU A 15 -5.36 7.27 -7.39
CA LEU A 15 -6.59 7.71 -8.06
C LEU A 15 -7.15 9.00 -7.43
N THR A 16 -7.12 9.11 -6.10
CA THR A 16 -7.65 10.32 -5.42
C THR A 16 -6.76 11.53 -5.65
N ILE A 17 -5.44 11.34 -5.56
CA ILE A 17 -4.45 12.42 -5.71
C ILE A 17 -4.06 12.62 -7.17
N GLY A 18 -4.15 11.58 -8.00
CA GLY A 18 -3.82 11.63 -9.43
C GLY A 18 -4.72 12.57 -10.23
N VAL A 19 -5.99 12.68 -9.87
CA VAL A 19 -6.90 13.67 -10.48
C VAL A 19 -6.43 15.09 -10.17
N PHE A 20 -6.07 15.36 -8.92
CA PHE A 20 -5.52 16.66 -8.51
C PHE A 20 -4.19 16.96 -9.22
N PHE A 21 -3.32 15.96 -9.35
CA PHE A 21 -2.08 16.03 -10.11
C PHE A 21 -2.32 16.38 -11.58
N LEU A 22 -3.24 15.68 -12.24
CA LEU A 22 -3.56 15.91 -13.64
C LEU A 22 -4.08 17.32 -13.85
N LEU A 23 -4.95 17.80 -12.97
CA LEU A 23 -5.50 19.15 -13.05
C LEU A 23 -4.39 20.20 -12.92
N PHE A 24 -3.48 20.04 -11.96
CA PHE A 24 -2.31 20.91 -11.82
C PHE A 24 -1.34 20.83 -13.01
N LEU A 25 -1.14 19.64 -13.57
CA LEU A 25 -0.33 19.43 -14.77
C LEU A 25 -0.94 20.13 -15.99
N PHE A 26 -2.26 20.03 -16.19
CA PHE A 26 -2.95 20.70 -17.30
C PHE A 26 -2.87 22.23 -17.17
N ILE A 27 -3.11 22.76 -15.96
CA ILE A 27 -2.92 24.19 -15.68
C ILE A 27 -1.47 24.59 -15.94
N GLY A 28 -0.52 23.76 -15.52
CA GLY A 28 0.90 24.03 -15.70
C GLY A 28 1.33 24.03 -17.16
N VAL A 29 0.87 23.06 -17.95
CA VAL A 29 1.15 23.03 -19.40
C VAL A 29 0.62 24.31 -20.06
N PHE A 30 -0.59 24.75 -19.71
CA PHE A 30 -1.17 25.98 -20.27
C PHE A 30 -0.34 27.23 -19.90
N LEU A 31 0.10 27.35 -18.65
CA LEU A 31 0.91 28.47 -18.19
C LEU A 31 2.33 28.44 -18.79
N THR A 32 2.93 27.26 -18.89
CA THR A 32 4.27 27.07 -19.45
C THR A 32 4.30 27.39 -20.95
N MET A 33 3.21 27.12 -21.69
CA MET A 33 3.07 27.54 -23.10
C MET A 33 3.24 29.04 -23.32
N GLU A 34 2.74 29.86 -22.41
CA GLU A 34 2.76 31.31 -22.55
C GLU A 34 4.06 31.94 -22.04
N LEU A 35 4.71 31.28 -21.07
CA LEU A 35 5.80 31.86 -20.28
C LEU A 35 7.22 31.46 -20.74
N GLN A 36 7.38 30.46 -21.61
CA GLN A 36 8.70 29.99 -22.07
C GLN A 36 9.24 30.70 -23.33
N TYR A 37 10.57 30.72 -23.47
CA TYR A 37 11.30 31.35 -24.58
C TYR A 37 10.94 30.73 -25.93
N GLU A 38 11.00 29.40 -26.01
CA GLU A 38 10.70 28.63 -27.21
C GLU A 38 9.33 27.95 -27.09
N GLN A 39 8.64 27.79 -28.23
CA GLN A 39 7.43 26.98 -28.29
C GLN A 39 7.81 25.52 -28.22
N HIS A 40 7.80 24.99 -27.01
CA HIS A 40 8.06 23.59 -26.74
C HIS A 40 6.85 22.72 -27.09
N GLY A 41 7.10 21.46 -27.44
CA GLY A 41 6.02 20.49 -27.58
C GLY A 41 5.36 20.17 -26.22
N ILE A 42 4.15 19.62 -26.21
CA ILE A 42 3.46 19.18 -24.98
C ILE A 42 4.35 18.25 -24.13
N TYR A 43 5.14 17.40 -24.79
CA TYR A 43 6.09 16.50 -24.13
C TYR A 43 7.21 17.23 -23.38
N GLU A 44 7.78 18.26 -23.98
CA GLU A 44 8.87 19.05 -23.38
C GLU A 44 8.36 19.87 -22.19
N MET A 45 7.14 20.40 -22.29
CA MET A 45 6.46 21.07 -21.17
C MET A 45 6.21 20.13 -20.01
N PHE A 46 5.75 18.90 -20.30
CA PHE A 46 5.61 17.88 -19.28
C PHE A 46 6.95 17.57 -18.62
N LEU A 47 8.02 17.48 -19.40
CA LEU A 47 9.37 17.22 -18.91
C LEU A 47 9.91 18.36 -18.03
N ALA A 48 9.60 19.62 -18.38
CA ALA A 48 9.92 20.79 -17.56
C ALA A 48 9.18 20.78 -16.22
N LEU A 49 7.88 20.46 -16.21
CA LEU A 49 7.08 20.33 -14.98
C LEU A 49 7.55 19.16 -14.12
N TYR A 50 7.88 18.01 -14.72
CA TYR A 50 8.44 16.86 -14.03
C TYR A 50 9.79 17.19 -13.37
N ASN A 51 10.69 17.86 -14.09
CA ASN A 51 11.97 18.30 -13.54
C ASN A 51 11.78 19.28 -12.38
N SER A 52 10.82 20.21 -12.49
CA SER A 52 10.42 21.10 -11.39
C SER A 52 9.92 20.31 -10.17
N MET A 53 9.09 19.28 -10.35
CA MET A 53 8.64 18.42 -9.25
C MET A 53 9.80 17.70 -8.55
N MET A 54 10.80 17.25 -9.30
CA MET A 54 12.01 16.63 -8.75
C MET A 54 12.95 17.66 -8.08
N GLY A 55 12.70 18.94 -8.31
CA GLY A 55 13.43 20.07 -7.75
C GLY A 55 14.66 20.48 -8.53
N ASN A 56 14.68 20.20 -9.84
CA ASN A 56 15.64 20.73 -10.79
C ASN A 56 14.93 21.62 -11.83
N PRO A 57 14.27 22.72 -11.42
CA PRO A 57 13.62 23.63 -12.37
C PRO A 57 14.65 24.35 -13.23
N ARG A 58 14.41 24.41 -14.54
CA ARG A 58 15.25 25.15 -15.50
C ARG A 58 14.74 26.58 -15.62
N PHE A 59 15.23 27.47 -14.76
CA PHE A 59 14.78 28.87 -14.72
C PHE A 59 15.15 29.69 -15.97
N GLU A 60 16.18 29.27 -16.68
CA GLU A 60 16.73 29.94 -17.87
C GLU A 60 15.77 29.86 -19.08
N GLU A 61 14.85 28.89 -19.09
CA GLU A 61 13.91 28.65 -20.19
C GLU A 61 12.68 29.59 -20.16
N TYR A 62 12.55 30.46 -19.15
CA TYR A 62 11.37 31.32 -18.95
C TYR A 62 11.62 32.79 -19.31
N LYS A 63 10.72 33.37 -20.12
CA LYS A 63 10.82 34.75 -20.67
C LYS A 63 10.78 35.85 -19.62
N ILE A 64 9.98 35.65 -18.57
CA ILE A 64 9.56 36.71 -17.65
C ILE A 64 9.79 36.22 -16.21
N PRO A 65 10.15 37.12 -15.25
CA PRO A 65 10.25 36.77 -13.83
C PRO A 65 9.01 36.07 -13.26
N LEU A 66 7.84 36.34 -13.84
CA LEU A 66 6.58 35.67 -13.51
C LEU A 66 6.63 34.15 -13.78
N GLY A 67 7.25 33.72 -14.89
CA GLY A 67 7.43 32.30 -15.21
C GLY A 67 8.38 31.59 -14.26
N GLN A 68 9.45 32.28 -13.84
CA GLN A 68 10.39 31.78 -12.83
C GLN A 68 9.72 31.65 -11.45
N ALA A 69 8.92 32.64 -11.05
CA ALA A 69 8.14 32.58 -9.83
C ALA A 69 7.11 31.44 -9.87
N TYR A 70 6.45 31.25 -11.02
CA TYR A 70 5.50 30.15 -11.22
C TYR A 70 6.17 28.78 -11.04
N ILE A 71 7.28 28.51 -11.74
CA ILE A 71 7.93 27.19 -11.69
C ILE A 71 8.55 26.91 -10.31
N ALA A 72 8.99 27.96 -9.60
CA ALA A 72 9.43 27.88 -8.20
C ALA A 72 8.26 27.53 -7.26
N THR A 73 7.11 28.17 -7.44
CA THR A 73 5.90 27.89 -6.64
C THR A 73 5.40 26.48 -6.90
N HIS A 74 5.41 26.04 -8.15
CA HIS A 74 5.10 24.67 -8.54
C HIS A 74 6.02 23.67 -7.85
N MET A 75 7.34 23.89 -7.90
CA MET A 75 8.33 23.06 -7.19
C MET A 75 8.03 23.01 -5.69
N PHE A 76 7.76 24.16 -5.05
CA PHE A 76 7.47 24.22 -3.63
C PHE A 76 6.24 23.38 -3.26
N VAL A 77 5.14 23.55 -3.99
CA VAL A 77 3.89 22.80 -3.76
C VAL A 77 4.12 21.30 -3.92
N PHE A 78 4.80 20.87 -4.98
CA PHE A 78 4.97 19.44 -5.24
C PHE A 78 6.01 18.77 -4.33
N LYS A 79 7.19 19.39 -4.17
CA LYS A 79 8.31 18.79 -3.44
C LYS A 79 8.14 18.86 -1.93
N ILE A 80 7.66 19.98 -1.41
CA ILE A 80 7.57 20.19 0.04
C ILE A 80 6.20 19.76 0.55
N PHE A 81 5.13 20.29 -0.03
CA PHE A 81 3.79 20.04 0.50
C PHE A 81 3.28 18.66 0.10
N LEU A 82 3.21 18.38 -1.20
CA LEU A 82 2.55 17.19 -1.69
C LEU A 82 3.35 15.91 -1.36
N MET A 83 4.67 15.91 -1.52
CA MET A 83 5.49 14.73 -1.19
C MET A 83 5.43 14.37 0.30
N SER A 84 5.47 15.37 1.19
CA SER A 84 5.33 15.16 2.63
C SER A 84 3.94 14.66 3.00
N PHE A 85 2.90 15.24 2.37
CA PHE A 85 1.53 14.77 2.54
C PHE A 85 1.35 13.33 2.05
N LEU A 86 1.97 12.98 0.92
CA LEU A 86 1.92 11.63 0.37
C LEU A 86 2.57 10.63 1.34
N ALA A 87 3.76 10.95 1.85
CA ALA A 87 4.49 10.12 2.81
C ALA A 87 3.71 9.93 4.12
N SER A 88 3.14 11.01 4.67
CA SER A 88 2.35 10.96 5.90
C SER A 88 1.11 10.06 5.78
N ASN A 89 0.34 10.22 4.69
CA ASN A 89 -0.83 9.36 4.43
C ASN A 89 -0.45 7.90 4.24
N PHE A 90 0.66 7.63 3.55
CA PHE A 90 1.16 6.27 3.37
C PHE A 90 1.55 5.63 4.72
N LEU A 91 2.29 6.35 5.56
CA LEU A 91 2.68 5.89 6.90
C LEU A 91 1.47 5.58 7.78
N ASN A 92 0.48 6.48 7.81
CA ASN A 92 -0.74 6.30 8.59
C ASN A 92 -1.52 5.05 8.14
N ARG A 93 -1.67 4.84 6.83
CA ARG A 93 -2.31 3.64 6.28
C ARG A 93 -1.52 2.37 6.61
N TYR A 94 -0.20 2.41 6.51
CA TYR A 94 0.67 1.28 6.83
C TYR A 94 0.51 0.83 8.30
N GLN A 95 0.47 1.78 9.25
CA GLN A 95 0.28 1.47 10.67
C GLN A 95 -1.08 0.80 10.97
N ASN A 96 -2.13 1.17 10.24
CA ASN A 96 -3.44 0.52 10.37
C ASN A 96 -3.45 -0.89 9.76
N LEU A 97 -2.74 -1.07 8.64
CA LEU A 97 -2.62 -2.35 7.94
C LEU A 97 -1.77 -3.34 8.73
N SER A 98 -0.70 -2.89 9.40
CA SER A 98 0.18 -3.75 10.20
C SER A 98 -0.56 -4.41 11.37
N LYS A 99 -1.51 -3.72 11.99
CA LYS A 99 -2.36 -4.27 13.07
C LYS A 99 -3.31 -5.38 12.58
N THR A 100 -3.84 -5.24 11.38
CA THR A 100 -4.76 -6.22 10.77
C THR A 100 -4.04 -7.36 10.05
N LEU A 101 -2.74 -7.22 9.84
CA LEU A 101 -1.89 -8.13 9.09
C LEU A 101 -1.78 -9.50 9.76
N ASP A 102 -1.66 -9.54 11.08
CA ASP A 102 -1.62 -10.80 11.83
C ASP A 102 -2.92 -11.58 11.69
N ALA A 103 -4.07 -10.89 11.74
CA ALA A 103 -5.38 -11.52 11.52
C ALA A 103 -5.50 -12.05 10.09
N VAL A 104 -5.16 -11.25 9.07
CA VAL A 104 -5.22 -11.67 7.66
C VAL A 104 -4.26 -12.83 7.39
N LYS A 105 -3.06 -12.83 7.97
CA LYS A 105 -2.10 -13.93 7.86
C LYS A 105 -2.68 -15.22 8.45
N ARG A 106 -3.23 -15.16 9.66
CA ARG A 106 -3.89 -16.30 10.31
C ARG A 106 -5.09 -16.82 9.50
N PHE A 107 -5.95 -15.93 9.00
CA PHE A 107 -7.07 -16.32 8.14
C PHE A 107 -6.62 -16.95 6.81
N SER A 108 -5.54 -16.46 6.21
CA SER A 108 -5.03 -17.05 4.97
C SER A 108 -4.47 -18.45 5.18
N ILE A 109 -3.79 -18.69 6.32
CA ILE A 109 -3.33 -20.03 6.72
C ILE A 109 -4.54 -20.96 6.92
N ILE A 110 -5.57 -20.51 7.64
CA ILE A 110 -6.81 -21.29 7.85
C ILE A 110 -7.49 -21.61 6.51
N LYS A 111 -7.60 -20.64 5.61
CA LYS A 111 -8.22 -20.83 4.29
C LYS A 111 -7.43 -21.81 3.42
N LEU A 112 -6.09 -21.75 3.45
CA LEU A 112 -5.24 -22.71 2.75
C LEU A 112 -5.41 -24.12 3.34
N LYS A 113 -5.43 -24.24 4.67
CA LYS A 113 -5.72 -25.49 5.40
C LYS A 113 -7.08 -26.09 5.09
N ASN A 114 -8.08 -25.25 4.81
CA ASN A 114 -9.45 -25.66 4.47
C ASN A 114 -9.71 -25.76 2.96
N SER A 115 -8.70 -25.54 2.10
CA SER A 115 -8.88 -25.65 0.64
C SER A 115 -8.85 -27.12 0.20
N ILE A 116 -9.57 -27.45 -0.87
CA ILE A 116 -9.67 -28.81 -1.43
C ILE A 116 -8.30 -29.33 -1.91
N SER A 117 -7.34 -28.44 -2.15
CA SER A 117 -5.95 -28.76 -2.48
C SER A 117 -5.08 -29.05 -1.24
N PHE A 118 -5.66 -29.05 -0.04
CA PHE A 118 -4.97 -29.49 1.17
C PHE A 118 -5.03 -31.02 1.21
N ASP A 119 -3.95 -31.63 0.75
CA ASP A 119 -3.79 -33.09 0.73
C ASP A 119 -3.90 -33.63 2.16
N SER A 120 -4.93 -34.45 2.41
CA SER A 120 -5.22 -35.02 3.73
C SER A 120 -4.04 -35.81 4.32
N LEU A 121 -3.13 -36.30 3.46
CA LEU A 121 -1.92 -37.01 3.86
C LEU A 121 -0.85 -36.08 4.47
N ILE A 122 -0.66 -34.88 3.93
CA ILE A 122 0.32 -33.90 4.44
C ILE A 122 -0.29 -33.03 5.56
N GLY A 123 -1.62 -32.88 5.57
CA GLY A 123 -2.37 -32.26 6.66
C GLY A 123 -2.22 -32.99 8.00
N GLY A 124 -2.20 -34.33 7.98
CA GLY A 124 -1.93 -35.14 9.18
C GLY A 124 -0.53 -34.91 9.76
N VAL A 125 0.46 -34.70 8.88
CA VAL A 125 1.87 -34.45 9.26
C VAL A 125 2.09 -33.01 9.71
N THR A 126 1.23 -32.05 9.35
CA THR A 126 1.36 -30.65 9.81
C THR A 126 0.52 -30.31 11.03
N VAL A 127 -0.50 -31.12 11.38
CA VAL A 127 -1.11 -31.09 12.73
C VAL A 127 -0.11 -31.61 13.79
N THR A 128 0.85 -32.47 13.41
CA THR A 128 1.96 -32.89 14.27
C THR A 128 3.08 -31.85 14.43
N PHE A 129 3.09 -30.76 13.64
CA PHE A 129 4.12 -29.68 13.74
C PHE A 129 3.70 -28.47 14.60
N TYR A 130 2.46 -28.41 15.08
CA TYR A 130 2.23 -27.73 16.35
C TYR A 130 2.72 -28.69 17.43
N PRO A 131 3.46 -28.24 18.46
CA PRO A 131 3.70 -29.11 19.59
C PRO A 131 2.33 -29.31 20.23
N ILE A 132 1.65 -30.40 19.87
CA ILE A 132 0.76 -31.05 20.81
C ILE A 132 1.70 -31.38 21.95
N ASN A 133 1.69 -30.51 22.96
CA ASN A 133 2.36 -30.73 24.22
C ASN A 133 2.01 -32.18 24.60
N ILE A 134 2.97 -33.05 24.92
CA ILE A 134 2.69 -34.47 25.25
C ILE A 134 1.52 -34.59 26.26
N LEU A 135 1.37 -33.56 27.08
CA LEU A 135 0.29 -33.28 28.01
C LEU A 135 -1.14 -33.30 27.42
N MET A 136 -1.32 -32.98 26.14
CA MET A 136 -2.61 -32.92 25.43
C MET A 136 -3.00 -34.26 24.78
N PHE A 137 -2.06 -35.21 24.65
CA PHE A 137 -2.31 -36.53 24.07
C PHE A 137 -3.48 -37.31 24.72
N PRO A 138 -3.62 -37.35 26.07
CA PRO A 138 -4.74 -38.07 26.70
C PRO A 138 -6.11 -37.41 26.45
N PHE A 139 -6.14 -36.12 26.05
CA PHE A 139 -7.39 -35.39 25.80
C PHE A 139 -7.85 -35.47 24.33
N MET A 140 -7.05 -36.08 23.45
CA MET A 140 -7.40 -36.28 22.04
C MET A 140 -8.54 -37.31 21.85
N VAL A 141 -8.53 -38.40 22.62
CA VAL A 141 -9.58 -39.44 22.53
C VAL A 141 -10.94 -38.93 23.04
N PRO A 142 -11.02 -38.25 24.21
CA PRO A 142 -12.28 -37.68 24.69
C PRO A 142 -12.84 -36.57 23.79
N THR A 143 -12.00 -35.72 23.21
CA THR A 143 -12.46 -34.64 22.31
C THR A 143 -13.12 -35.19 21.04
N LEU A 144 -12.53 -36.22 20.43
CA LEU A 144 -13.06 -36.88 19.24
C LEU A 144 -14.39 -37.60 19.50
N LEU A 145 -14.53 -38.22 20.69
CA LEU A 145 -15.74 -38.96 21.06
C LEU A 145 -16.88 -38.03 21.49
N LEU A 146 -16.59 -37.01 22.29
CA LEU A 146 -17.63 -36.13 22.87
C LEU A 146 -18.12 -35.06 21.90
N LYS A 147 -17.31 -34.68 20.88
CA LYS A 147 -17.64 -33.65 19.86
C LYS A 147 -18.27 -32.37 20.43
N SER A 148 -17.94 -32.01 21.67
CA SER A 148 -18.51 -30.87 22.37
C SER A 148 -17.68 -29.61 22.07
N SER A 149 -18.35 -28.58 21.55
CA SER A 149 -17.72 -27.28 21.27
C SER A 149 -17.10 -26.65 22.53
N ARG A 150 -17.75 -26.81 23.69
CA ARG A 150 -17.26 -26.28 24.97
C ARG A 150 -16.01 -27.01 25.47
N PHE A 151 -15.91 -28.32 25.22
CA PHE A 151 -14.75 -29.11 25.62
C PHE A 151 -13.55 -28.84 24.71
N SER A 152 -13.79 -28.66 23.40
CA SER A 152 -12.77 -28.23 22.45
C SER A 152 -12.18 -26.86 22.82
N ASP A 153 -13.03 -25.90 23.21
CA ASP A 153 -12.58 -24.57 23.68
C ASP A 153 -11.78 -24.64 24.99
N PHE A 154 -12.13 -25.55 25.89
CA PHE A 154 -11.40 -25.76 27.14
C PHE A 154 -10.01 -26.37 26.90
N VAL A 155 -9.93 -27.38 26.03
CA VAL A 155 -8.67 -28.03 25.63
C VAL A 155 -7.75 -27.05 24.91
N LEU A 156 -8.28 -26.18 24.04
CA LEU A 156 -7.51 -25.13 23.36
C LEU A 156 -6.99 -24.04 24.31
N LYS A 157 -7.66 -23.79 25.44
CA LYS A 157 -7.20 -22.83 26.47
C LYS A 157 -6.14 -23.42 27.42
N LEU A 158 -6.01 -24.75 27.47
CA LEU A 158 -4.96 -25.43 28.22
C LEU A 158 -3.62 -25.46 27.48
N GLN A 159 -3.61 -25.15 26.18
CA GLN A 159 -2.42 -24.97 25.35
C GLN A 159 -1.84 -23.56 25.52
#